data_AF-D4E183-F1
#
_entry.id   AF-D4E183-F1
#
_cell.length_a   1.000
_cell.length_b   1.000
_cell.length_c   1.000
_cell.angle_alpha   90.00
_cell.angle_beta   90.00
_cell.angle_gamma   90.00
#
_symmetry.space_group_name_H-M   'P 1'
#
loop_
_entity.id
_entity.type
_entity.pdbx_description
1 polymer ?
#
loop_
_entity_poly.entity_id
_entity_poly.type
_entity_poly.pdbx_seq_one_letter_code
_entity_poly.pdbx_strand_id
1 'polypeptide(L)'
;MFLAIALLIVGLFLLVYGADRLVYGAAVISRSLGVPPLIIGMTIVGIGTSLPELIVSVTAALNGQIDMAVGNVLGSNITNILLILGVAALIHPLAARSQVLRRELPLMLAVTVLCGFVLMDSHLSRLDGIILLAAAAGFIMLMLKIARLAQREGNDSLTVEQIAELPQDSSNTVAMLWLLLAFIILPLSSRMIVDNATAIAHYFGLSELVVGLTIIAVGTSLPELATSIAGALKGEDDMAIGNIIGSNIFNSVIVLGVPALLSPGSINPAAYQRDYWVMLAVSVVLSALCIGRKHRIGHLAGALLLCGFIAYLAVLFFNPFSIVGGGQ
;
A
#
# COMPACT_ATOMS: atom_id res chain seq x y z
N MET A 1 20.93 11.06 -16.45
CA MET A 1 20.42 11.17 -15.08
C MET A 1 19.19 12.07 -14.98
N PHE A 2 19.28 13.37 -15.28
CA PHE A 2 18.12 14.29 -15.20
C PHE A 2 16.87 13.79 -15.95
N LEU A 3 17.05 13.31 -17.19
CA LEU A 3 15.97 12.71 -17.97
C LEU A 3 15.31 11.52 -17.25
N ALA A 4 16.09 10.64 -16.62
CA ALA A 4 15.57 9.48 -15.92
C ALA A 4 14.72 9.88 -14.69
N ILE A 5 15.19 10.86 -13.93
CA ILE A 5 14.43 11.42 -12.79
C ILE A 5 13.13 12.06 -13.30
N ALA A 6 13.19 12.84 -14.38
CA ALA A 6 12.01 13.48 -14.95
C ALA A 6 10.98 12.44 -15.44
N LEU A 7 11.43 11.40 -16.16
CA LEU A 7 10.57 10.32 -16.63
C LEU A 7 10.00 9.48 -15.48
N LEU A 8 10.77 9.25 -14.41
CA LEU A 8 10.27 8.59 -13.21
C LEU A 8 9.11 9.38 -12.58
N ILE A 9 9.29 10.70 -12.41
CA ILE A 9 8.28 11.58 -11.81
C ILE A 9 7.02 11.64 -12.69
N VAL A 10 7.18 11.82 -14.00
CA VAL A 10 6.05 11.80 -14.95
C VAL A 10 5.36 10.44 -14.91
N GLY A 11 6.11 9.36 -14.75
CA GLY A 11 5.59 8.00 -14.68
C GLY A 11 4.73 7.80 -13.45
N LEU A 12 5.22 8.20 -12.27
CA LEU A 12 4.45 8.16 -11.03
C LEU A 12 3.16 8.97 -11.13
N PHE A 13 3.21 10.17 -11.71
CA PHE A 13 2.02 10.99 -11.91
C PHE A 13 0.99 10.31 -12.83
N LEU A 14 1.45 9.78 -13.97
CA LEU A 14 0.58 9.07 -14.91
C LEU A 14 0.01 7.78 -14.31
N LEU A 15 0.79 7.08 -13.50
CA LEU A 15 0.36 5.86 -12.82
C LEU A 15 -0.74 6.15 -11.81
N VAL A 16 -0.52 7.11 -10.91
CA VAL A 16 -1.51 7.53 -9.91
C VAL A 16 -2.79 8.01 -10.59
N TYR A 17 -2.65 8.86 -11.61
CA TYR A 17 -3.80 9.35 -12.36
C TYR A 17 -4.54 8.22 -13.09
N GLY A 18 -3.81 7.31 -13.75
CA GLY A 18 -4.38 6.16 -14.44
C GLY A 18 -5.11 5.21 -13.50
N ALA A 19 -4.57 5.00 -12.29
CA ALA A 19 -5.15 4.14 -11.27
C ALA A 19 -6.46 4.74 -10.75
N ASP A 20 -6.47 6.03 -10.40
CA ASP A 20 -7.68 6.77 -10.01
C ASP A 20 -8.79 6.65 -11.06
N ARG A 21 -8.45 6.84 -12.34
CA ARG A 21 -9.42 6.70 -13.45
C ARG A 21 -9.89 5.27 -13.65
N LEU A 22 -9.04 4.28 -13.41
CA LEU A 22 -9.42 2.87 -13.44
C LEU A 22 -10.44 2.56 -12.34
N VAL A 23 -10.16 2.98 -11.09
CA VAL A 23 -11.04 2.77 -9.93
C VAL A 23 -12.39 3.45 -10.17
N TYR A 24 -12.36 4.72 -10.61
CA TYR A 24 -13.55 5.47 -10.97
C TYR A 24 -14.38 4.73 -12.03
N GLY A 25 -13.77 4.36 -13.16
CA GLY A 25 -14.46 3.67 -14.24
C GLY A 25 -15.03 2.32 -13.80
N ALA A 26 -14.26 1.54 -13.04
CA ALA A 26 -14.67 0.23 -12.52
C ALA A 26 -15.84 0.35 -11.53
N ALA A 27 -15.81 1.35 -10.65
CA ALA A 27 -16.88 1.60 -9.69
C ALA A 27 -18.20 1.98 -10.39
N VAL A 28 -18.15 2.89 -11.38
CA VAL A 28 -19.33 3.30 -12.15
C VAL A 28 -19.93 2.13 -12.93
N ILE A 29 -19.10 1.38 -13.66
CA ILE A 29 -19.59 0.22 -14.43
C ILE A 29 -20.16 -0.84 -13.50
N SER A 30 -19.50 -1.15 -12.38
CA SER A 30 -20.01 -2.14 -11.41
C SER A 30 -21.36 -1.73 -10.84
N ARG A 31 -21.55 -0.44 -10.53
CA ARG A 31 -22.84 0.09 -10.08
C ARG A 31 -23.91 -0.06 -11.17
N SER A 32 -23.58 0.23 -12.43
CA SER A 32 -24.51 0.08 -13.55
C SER A 32 -24.94 -1.37 -13.80
N LEU A 33 -24.08 -2.34 -13.43
CA LEU A 33 -24.36 -3.77 -13.48
C LEU A 33 -25.15 -4.29 -12.25
N GLY A 34 -25.55 -3.41 -11.33
CA GLY A 34 -26.32 -3.76 -10.15
C GLY A 34 -25.50 -4.33 -8.99
N VAL A 35 -24.17 -4.17 -9.00
CA VAL A 35 -23.32 -4.58 -7.88
C VAL A 35 -23.64 -3.68 -6.67
N PRO A 36 -23.90 -4.26 -5.47
CA PRO A 36 -24.21 -3.48 -4.29
C PRO A 36 -23.11 -2.46 -3.94
N PRO A 37 -23.45 -1.20 -3.58
CA PRO A 37 -22.49 -0.15 -3.21
C PRO A 37 -21.45 -0.59 -2.18
N LEU A 38 -21.91 -1.36 -1.18
CA LEU A 38 -21.04 -1.92 -0.15
C LEU A 38 -19.91 -2.78 -0.73
N ILE A 39 -20.20 -3.61 -1.74
CA ILE A 39 -19.19 -4.46 -2.36
C ILE A 39 -18.21 -3.58 -3.13
N ILE A 40 -18.70 -2.61 -3.90
CA ILE A 40 -17.87 -1.70 -4.69
C ILE A 40 -16.90 -0.92 -3.77
N GLY A 41 -17.39 -0.34 -2.69
CA GLY A 41 -16.57 0.40 -1.73
C GLY A 41 -15.51 -0.49 -1.07
N MET A 42 -15.91 -1.65 -0.54
CA MET A 42 -15.00 -2.55 0.18
C MET A 42 -14.01 -3.30 -0.70
N THR A 43 -14.24 -3.40 -2.02
CA THR A 43 -13.35 -4.12 -2.93
C THR A 43 -12.70 -3.22 -3.96
N ILE A 44 -13.46 -2.61 -4.87
CA ILE A 44 -12.92 -1.83 -5.99
C ILE A 44 -12.24 -0.56 -5.47
N VAL A 45 -12.93 0.19 -4.60
CA VAL A 45 -12.37 1.41 -4.02
C VAL A 45 -11.29 1.06 -2.99
N GLY A 46 -11.56 0.09 -2.10
CA GLY A 46 -10.61 -0.33 -1.07
C GLY A 46 -9.28 -0.87 -1.60
N ILE A 47 -9.28 -1.67 -2.67
CA ILE A 47 -8.04 -2.12 -3.34
C ILE A 47 -7.49 -1.03 -4.26
N GLY A 48 -8.36 -0.10 -4.70
CA GLY A 48 -8.08 0.91 -5.69
C GLY A 48 -6.90 1.82 -5.37
N THR A 49 -6.74 2.18 -4.10
CA THR A 49 -5.63 3.02 -3.62
C THR A 49 -4.28 2.30 -3.72
N SER A 50 -4.24 0.98 -3.53
CA SER A 50 -3.04 0.14 -3.67
C SER A 50 -2.78 -0.39 -5.09
N LEU A 51 -3.54 0.07 -6.09
CA LEU A 51 -3.31 -0.32 -7.49
C LEU A 51 -1.97 0.18 -8.05
N PRO A 52 -1.52 1.42 -7.79
CA PRO A 52 -0.19 1.87 -8.23
C PRO A 52 0.91 0.91 -7.75
N GLU A 53 0.89 0.53 -6.48
CA GLU A 53 1.79 -0.43 -5.86
C GLU A 53 1.73 -1.78 -6.57
N LEU A 54 0.53 -2.32 -6.80
CA LEU A 54 0.32 -3.59 -7.49
C LEU A 54 0.95 -3.55 -8.89
N ILE A 55 0.64 -2.52 -9.67
CA ILE A 55 1.05 -2.43 -11.07
C ILE A 55 2.57 -2.28 -11.16
N VAL A 56 3.19 -1.46 -10.31
CA VAL A 56 4.65 -1.30 -10.30
C VAL A 56 5.34 -2.59 -9.85
N SER A 57 4.85 -3.23 -8.80
CA SER A 57 5.45 -4.47 -8.28
C SER A 57 5.33 -5.62 -9.28
N VAL A 58 4.19 -5.74 -9.97
CA VAL A 58 4.00 -6.72 -11.05
C VAL A 58 4.92 -6.40 -12.23
N THR A 59 4.99 -5.16 -12.69
CA THR A 59 5.89 -4.79 -13.80
C THR A 59 7.35 -5.05 -13.46
N ALA A 60 7.79 -4.67 -12.25
CA ALA A 60 9.14 -4.93 -11.79
C ALA A 60 9.46 -6.44 -11.76
N ALA A 61 8.58 -7.26 -11.18
CA ALA A 61 8.77 -8.69 -11.10
C ALA A 61 8.79 -9.37 -12.49
N LEU A 62 7.94 -8.93 -13.41
CA LEU A 62 7.93 -9.41 -14.81
C LEU A 62 9.19 -8.97 -15.59
N ASN A 63 9.84 -7.88 -15.18
CA ASN A 63 11.12 -7.43 -15.72
C ASN A 63 12.33 -8.11 -15.05
N GLY A 64 12.11 -9.09 -14.16
CA GLY A 64 13.17 -9.80 -13.44
C GLY A 64 13.72 -9.07 -12.21
N GLN A 65 13.04 -8.01 -11.76
CA GLN A 65 13.47 -7.13 -10.67
C GLN A 65 12.64 -7.38 -9.41
N ILE A 66 12.70 -8.62 -8.92
CA ILE A 66 11.87 -9.06 -7.78
C ILE A 66 12.23 -8.29 -6.50
N ASP A 67 13.51 -7.93 -6.33
CA ASP A 67 13.97 -7.09 -5.22
C ASP A 67 13.26 -5.73 -5.18
N MET A 68 13.06 -5.11 -6.35
CA MET A 68 12.33 -3.86 -6.47
C MET A 68 10.86 -4.04 -6.11
N ALA A 69 10.23 -5.14 -6.54
CA ALA A 69 8.84 -5.45 -6.23
C ALA A 69 8.62 -5.67 -4.73
N VAL A 70 9.48 -6.46 -4.07
CA VAL A 70 9.43 -6.68 -2.62
C VAL A 70 9.75 -5.40 -1.85
N GLY A 71 10.75 -4.64 -2.32
CA GLY A 71 11.10 -3.34 -1.77
C GLY A 71 9.93 -2.37 -1.82
N ASN A 72 9.18 -2.34 -2.92
CA ASN A 72 7.99 -1.50 -3.03
C ASN A 72 6.94 -1.87 -1.98
N VAL A 73 6.63 -3.17 -1.81
CA VAL A 73 5.66 -3.64 -0.80
C VAL A 73 6.08 -3.25 0.63
N LEU A 74 7.29 -3.62 1.03
CA LEU A 74 7.78 -3.37 2.39
C LEU A 74 7.91 -1.87 2.65
N GLY A 75 8.42 -1.15 1.65
CA GLY A 75 8.60 0.29 1.69
C GLY A 75 7.27 1.03 1.81
N SER A 76 6.24 0.64 1.05
CA SER A 76 4.92 1.26 1.12
C SER A 76 4.28 1.05 2.48
N ASN A 77 4.39 -0.15 3.07
CA ASN A 77 3.87 -0.41 4.42
C ASN A 77 4.56 0.44 5.49
N ILE A 78 5.90 0.58 5.39
CA ILE A 78 6.68 1.42 6.30
C ILE A 78 6.35 2.90 6.08
N THR A 79 6.23 3.34 4.84
CA THR A 79 5.90 4.72 4.45
C THR A 79 4.51 5.11 4.93
N ASN A 80 3.51 4.24 4.74
CA ASN A 80 2.15 4.45 5.22
C ASN A 80 2.09 4.71 6.72
N ILE A 81 2.86 3.96 7.51
CA ILE A 81 2.84 4.10 8.98
C ILE A 81 3.76 5.23 9.47
N LEU A 82 4.98 5.33 8.96
CA LEU A 82 5.94 6.30 9.48
C LEU A 82 5.76 7.69 8.88
N LEU A 83 5.62 7.77 7.55
CA LEU A 83 5.47 9.03 6.82
C LEU A 83 4.03 9.50 6.82
N ILE A 84 3.11 8.74 6.24
CA ILE A 84 1.75 9.21 5.94
C ILE A 84 0.98 9.47 7.23
N LEU A 85 0.89 8.47 8.10
CA LEU A 85 0.25 8.63 9.41
C LEU A 85 0.97 9.68 10.27
N GLY A 86 2.30 9.74 10.18
CA GLY A 86 3.13 10.73 10.88
C GLY A 86 2.76 12.17 10.50
N VAL A 87 2.68 12.45 9.20
CA VAL A 87 2.24 13.75 8.67
C VAL A 87 0.79 14.02 9.07
N ALA A 88 -0.13 13.07 8.86
CA ALA A 88 -1.55 13.25 9.18
C ALA A 88 -1.75 13.59 10.66
N ALA A 89 -1.09 12.88 11.58
CA ALA A 89 -1.16 13.12 13.02
C ALA A 89 -0.51 14.44 13.47
N LEU A 90 0.47 14.95 12.72
CA LEU A 90 1.04 16.27 12.96
C LEU A 90 0.09 17.39 12.55
N ILE A 91 -0.66 17.21 11.46
CA ILE A 91 -1.66 18.18 11.00
C ILE A 91 -2.87 18.17 11.94
N HIS A 92 -3.44 16.98 12.20
CA HIS A 92 -4.62 16.79 13.02
C HIS A 92 -4.48 15.55 13.89
N PRO A 93 -4.62 15.62 15.23
CA PRO A 93 -4.41 14.43 16.04
C PRO A 93 -5.61 13.46 15.96
N LEU A 94 -5.35 12.31 15.36
CA LEU A 94 -6.34 11.34 14.89
C LEU A 94 -6.88 10.48 16.03
N ALA A 95 -8.20 10.42 16.20
CA ALA A 95 -8.86 9.52 17.13
C ALA A 95 -9.20 8.16 16.47
N ALA A 96 -8.81 7.06 17.12
CA ALA A 96 -9.03 5.68 16.68
C ALA A 96 -10.21 5.07 17.46
N ARG A 97 -11.45 5.38 17.05
CA ARG A 97 -12.67 5.04 17.82
C ARG A 97 -13.45 3.86 17.23
N SER A 98 -13.37 3.62 15.94
CA SER A 98 -14.21 2.61 15.29
C SER A 98 -13.91 1.17 15.75
N GLN A 99 -14.97 0.37 15.88
CA GLN A 99 -14.86 -1.07 16.12
C GLN A 99 -14.26 -1.83 14.93
N VAL A 100 -14.46 -1.34 13.70
CA VAL A 100 -13.87 -1.94 12.49
C VAL A 100 -12.36 -1.85 12.55
N LEU A 101 -11.84 -0.68 12.91
CA LEU A 101 -10.40 -0.44 13.09
C LEU A 101 -9.76 -1.42 14.10
N ARG A 102 -10.44 -1.65 15.24
CA ARG A 102 -9.97 -2.60 16.26
C ARG A 102 -9.96 -4.05 15.78
N ARG A 103 -10.77 -4.39 14.76
CA ARG A 103 -10.79 -5.72 14.13
C ARG A 103 -9.76 -5.84 13.02
N GLU A 104 -9.52 -4.76 12.26
CA GLU A 104 -8.53 -4.73 11.18
C GLU A 104 -7.09 -4.74 11.69
N LEU A 105 -6.79 -4.10 12.83
CA LEU A 105 -5.44 -4.07 13.40
C LEU A 105 -4.85 -5.48 13.67
N PRO A 106 -5.54 -6.41 14.38
CA PRO A 106 -5.07 -7.78 14.52
C PRO A 106 -4.88 -8.50 13.19
N LEU A 107 -5.75 -8.24 12.20
CA LEU A 107 -5.63 -8.84 10.87
C LEU A 107 -4.39 -8.31 10.15
N MET A 108 -4.12 -7.01 10.22
CA MET A 108 -2.90 -6.38 9.71
C MET A 108 -1.65 -7.02 10.32
N LEU A 109 -1.62 -7.20 11.65
CA LEU A 109 -0.50 -7.88 12.31
C LEU A 109 -0.37 -9.35 11.87
N ALA A 110 -1.48 -10.07 11.73
CA ALA A 110 -1.47 -11.45 11.28
C ALA A 110 -0.92 -11.60 9.86
N VAL A 111 -1.34 -10.74 8.92
CA VAL A 111 -0.79 -10.76 7.55
C VAL A 111 0.64 -10.25 7.49
N THR A 112 1.03 -9.32 8.36
CA THR A 112 2.43 -8.88 8.50
C THR A 112 3.30 -10.07 8.92
N VAL A 113 2.88 -10.83 9.94
CA VAL A 113 3.59 -12.05 10.37
C VAL A 113 3.63 -13.10 9.27
N LEU A 114 2.54 -13.27 8.51
CA LEU A 114 2.50 -14.16 7.34
C LEU A 114 3.53 -13.76 6.28
N CYS A 115 3.66 -12.46 5.97
CA CYS A 115 4.72 -11.95 5.10
C CYS A 115 6.11 -12.30 5.62
N GLY A 116 6.33 -12.24 6.93
CA GLY A 116 7.58 -12.67 7.55
C GLY A 116 7.94 -14.12 7.27
N PHE A 117 6.96 -15.02 7.38
CA PHE A 117 7.17 -16.44 7.07
C PHE A 117 7.56 -16.66 5.61
N VAL A 118 6.89 -15.95 4.69
CA VAL A 118 7.14 -16.03 3.24
C VAL A 118 8.52 -15.46 2.85
N LEU A 119 9.02 -14.46 3.57
CA LEU A 119 10.28 -13.80 3.23
C LEU A 119 11.51 -14.45 3.91
N MET A 120 11.30 -15.33 4.88
CA MET A 120 12.36 -15.82 5.79
C MET A 120 13.48 -16.58 5.07
N ASP A 121 13.16 -17.38 4.07
CA ASP A 121 14.13 -18.18 3.32
C ASP A 121 14.80 -17.39 2.17
N SER A 122 14.48 -16.10 2.04
CA SER A 122 14.96 -15.23 0.95
C SER A 122 14.62 -15.75 -0.45
N HIS A 123 13.53 -16.52 -0.58
CA HIS A 123 13.06 -17.01 -1.87
C HIS A 123 11.54 -16.90 -1.97
N LEU A 124 11.06 -16.01 -2.83
CA LEU A 124 9.63 -15.81 -3.01
C LEU A 124 9.09 -16.82 -4.02
N SER A 125 8.38 -17.84 -3.54
CA SER A 125 7.87 -18.94 -4.37
C SER A 125 6.42 -18.71 -4.83
N ARG A 126 5.97 -19.50 -5.82
CA ARG A 126 4.56 -19.50 -6.23
C ARG A 126 3.62 -20.00 -5.14
N LEU A 127 4.10 -20.90 -4.28
CA LEU A 127 3.32 -21.38 -3.14
C LEU A 127 3.02 -20.22 -2.19
N ASP A 128 4.01 -19.37 -1.94
CA ASP A 128 3.83 -18.18 -1.12
C ASP A 128 2.81 -17.22 -1.73
N GLY A 129 2.89 -17.02 -3.04
CA GLY A 129 1.88 -16.25 -3.78
C GLY A 129 0.47 -16.81 -3.60
N ILE A 130 0.29 -18.12 -3.70
CA ILE A 130 -1.01 -18.78 -3.47
C ILE A 130 -1.49 -18.58 -2.02
N ILE A 131 -0.59 -18.74 -1.04
CA ILE A 131 -0.91 -18.56 0.39
C ILE A 131 -1.34 -17.12 0.67
N LEU A 132 -0.60 -16.12 0.17
CA LEU A 132 -0.92 -14.71 0.34
C LEU A 132 -2.24 -14.34 -0.35
N LEU A 133 -2.48 -14.81 -1.58
CA LEU A 133 -3.74 -14.54 -2.28
C LEU A 133 -4.94 -15.26 -1.65
N ALA A 134 -4.74 -16.44 -1.08
CA ALA A 134 -5.77 -17.11 -0.28
C ALA A 134 -6.09 -16.32 1.00
N ALA A 135 -5.07 -15.77 1.66
CA ALA A 135 -5.26 -14.86 2.80
C ALA A 135 -5.99 -13.57 2.37
N ALA A 136 -5.69 -13.01 1.19
CA ALA A 136 -6.40 -11.87 0.61
C ALA A 136 -7.89 -12.17 0.43
N ALA A 137 -8.22 -13.31 -0.19
CA ALA A 137 -9.60 -13.75 -0.37
C ALA A 137 -10.31 -13.95 0.97
N GLY A 138 -9.63 -14.56 1.95
CA GLY A 138 -10.12 -14.71 3.33
C GLY A 138 -10.43 -13.37 4.00
N PHE A 139 -9.51 -12.40 3.89
CA PHE A 139 -9.68 -11.05 4.40
C PHE A 139 -10.88 -10.34 3.77
N ILE A 140 -10.97 -10.31 2.43
CA ILE A 140 -12.08 -9.69 1.72
C ILE A 140 -13.42 -10.32 2.11
N MET A 141 -13.50 -11.66 2.18
CA MET A 141 -14.72 -12.35 2.61
C MET A 141 -15.12 -12.00 4.04
N LEU A 142 -14.14 -11.93 4.96
CA LEU A 142 -14.37 -11.53 6.35
C LEU A 142 -14.88 -10.10 6.43
N MET A 143 -14.25 -9.17 5.72
CA MET A 143 -14.65 -7.76 5.69
C MET A 143 -16.05 -7.58 5.10
N LEU A 144 -16.37 -8.26 4.00
CA LEU A 144 -17.72 -8.24 3.43
C LEU A 144 -18.77 -8.80 4.40
N LYS A 145 -18.43 -9.86 5.16
CA LYS A 145 -19.33 -10.41 6.18
C LYS A 145 -19.55 -9.43 7.32
N ILE A 146 -18.49 -8.79 7.81
CA ILE A 146 -18.56 -7.79 8.89
C ILE A 146 -19.38 -6.59 8.44
N ALA A 147 -19.10 -6.05 7.27
CA ALA A 147 -19.77 -4.86 6.77
C ALA A 147 -21.27 -5.10 6.52
N ARG A 148 -21.66 -6.30 6.04
CA ARG A 148 -23.07 -6.71 5.93
C ARG A 148 -23.79 -6.81 7.28
N LEU A 149 -23.10 -7.24 8.34
CA LEU A 149 -23.66 -7.30 9.69
C LEU A 149 -23.80 -5.88 10.27
N ALA A 150 -22.79 -5.03 10.12
CA ALA A 150 -22.81 -3.65 10.58
C ALA A 150 -23.91 -2.81 9.90
N GLN A 151 -24.15 -3.01 8.59
CA GLN A 151 -25.26 -2.40 7.88
C GLN A 151 -26.63 -2.80 8.45
N ARG A 152 -26.81 -4.08 8.84
CA ARG A 152 -28.07 -4.55 9.44
C ARG A 152 -28.32 -3.94 10.81
N GLU A 153 -27.25 -3.66 11.54
CA GLU A 153 -27.30 -3.05 12.87
C GLU A 153 -27.33 -1.51 12.81
N GLY A 154 -27.13 -0.92 11.62
CA GLY A 154 -27.22 0.53 11.37
C GLY A 154 -26.11 1.37 12.01
N ASN A 155 -24.95 0.77 12.31
CA ASN A 155 -24.11 1.27 13.41
C ASN A 155 -22.61 1.46 13.09
N ASP A 156 -22.22 1.81 11.86
CA ASP A 156 -20.80 2.01 11.54
C ASP A 156 -20.53 3.15 10.54
N SER A 157 -19.77 4.15 10.99
CA SER A 157 -19.44 5.37 10.24
C SER A 157 -18.48 5.11 9.07
N LEU A 158 -17.48 4.24 9.24
CA LEU A 158 -16.50 3.88 8.20
C LEU A 158 -17.18 3.29 6.96
N THR A 159 -18.12 2.36 7.19
CA THR A 159 -18.89 1.73 6.11
C THR A 159 -19.78 2.74 5.37
N VAL A 160 -20.34 3.73 6.06
CA VAL A 160 -21.19 4.77 5.45
C VAL A 160 -20.35 5.76 4.63
N GLU A 161 -19.19 6.17 5.13
CA GLU A 161 -18.27 7.09 4.45
C GLU A 161 -17.73 6.50 3.14
N GLN A 162 -17.32 5.23 3.14
CA GLN A 162 -16.86 4.54 1.91
C GLN A 162 -17.95 4.43 0.84
N ILE A 163 -19.22 4.34 1.23
CA ILE A 163 -20.35 4.36 0.28
C ILE A 163 -20.58 5.77 -0.25
N ALA A 164 -20.34 6.80 0.56
CA ALA A 164 -20.49 8.19 0.16
C ALA A 164 -19.44 8.63 -0.88
N GLU A 165 -18.26 8.00 -0.89
CA GLU A 165 -17.21 8.25 -1.91
C GLU A 165 -17.55 7.70 -3.30
N LEU A 166 -18.58 6.87 -3.43
CA LEU A 166 -18.95 6.28 -4.72
C LEU A 166 -19.49 7.35 -5.69
N PRO A 167 -19.11 7.31 -6.98
CA PRO A 167 -19.63 8.25 -7.97
C PRO A 167 -21.16 8.19 -8.08
N GLN A 168 -21.84 9.27 -7.67
CA GLN A 168 -23.31 9.35 -7.58
C GLN A 168 -23.98 9.60 -8.95
N ASP A 169 -23.38 10.43 -9.82
CA ASP A 169 -23.92 10.83 -11.13
C ASP A 169 -22.86 10.68 -12.23
N SER A 170 -22.91 9.59 -12.99
CA SER A 170 -21.87 9.32 -14.00
C SER A 170 -22.40 8.59 -15.22
N SER A 171 -21.92 9.03 -16.39
CA SER A 171 -22.22 8.41 -17.67
C SER A 171 -21.38 7.16 -17.86
N ASN A 172 -22.02 6.02 -18.12
CA ASN A 172 -21.33 4.76 -18.42
C ASN A 172 -20.35 4.89 -19.60
N THR A 173 -20.64 5.77 -20.57
CA THR A 173 -19.75 6.04 -21.69
C THR A 173 -18.43 6.67 -21.22
N VAL A 174 -18.50 7.65 -20.31
CA VAL A 174 -17.31 8.29 -19.75
C VAL A 174 -16.51 7.31 -18.90
N ALA A 175 -17.19 6.48 -18.10
CA ALA A 175 -16.54 5.42 -17.32
C ALA A 175 -15.81 4.40 -18.22
N MET A 176 -16.44 3.98 -19.32
CA MET A 176 -15.83 3.08 -20.30
C MET A 176 -14.60 3.71 -20.96
N LEU A 177 -14.67 4.99 -21.34
CA LEU A 177 -13.53 5.71 -21.91
C LEU A 177 -12.37 5.80 -20.90
N TRP A 178 -12.65 6.06 -19.63
CA TRP A 178 -11.62 6.06 -18.58
C TRP A 178 -10.99 4.69 -18.38
N LEU A 179 -11.78 3.61 -18.41
CA LEU A 179 -11.25 2.25 -18.34
C LEU A 179 -10.31 1.94 -19.50
N LEU A 180 -10.71 2.27 -20.73
CA LEU A 180 -9.89 2.08 -21.93
C LEU A 180 -8.59 2.89 -21.86
N LEU A 181 -8.67 4.15 -21.41
CA LEU A 181 -7.50 5.00 -21.28
C LEU A 181 -6.55 4.49 -20.19
N ALA A 182 -7.08 4.07 -19.03
CA ALA A 182 -6.29 3.49 -17.96
C ALA A 182 -5.56 2.20 -18.40
N PHE A 183 -6.19 1.36 -19.23
CA PHE A 183 -5.57 0.17 -19.80
C PHE A 183 -4.31 0.47 -20.63
N ILE A 184 -4.22 1.67 -21.21
CA ILE A 184 -3.04 2.13 -21.96
C ILE A 184 -2.03 2.83 -21.04
N ILE A 185 -2.50 3.73 -20.17
CA ILE A 185 -1.64 4.56 -19.33
C ILE A 185 -0.90 3.72 -18.28
N LEU A 186 -1.56 2.73 -17.67
CA LEU A 186 -1.00 1.98 -16.54
C LEU A 186 0.23 1.12 -16.93
N PRO A 187 0.19 0.32 -18.02
CA PRO A 187 1.39 -0.41 -18.46
C PRO A 187 2.51 0.52 -18.92
N LEU A 188 2.19 1.63 -19.59
CA LEU A 188 3.18 2.59 -20.08
C LEU A 188 3.90 3.29 -18.93
N SER A 189 3.13 3.81 -17.97
CA SER A 189 3.64 4.49 -16.79
C SER A 189 4.47 3.57 -15.90
N SER A 190 4.01 2.35 -15.64
CA SER A 190 4.78 1.41 -14.81
C SER A 190 6.09 0.97 -15.44
N ARG A 191 6.14 0.71 -16.76
CA ARG A 191 7.42 0.46 -17.46
C ARG A 191 8.34 1.67 -17.35
N MET A 192 7.82 2.87 -17.58
CA MET A 192 8.59 4.09 -17.44
C MET A 192 9.14 4.27 -16.02
N ILE A 193 8.38 3.93 -14.98
CA ILE A 193 8.86 3.98 -13.58
C ILE A 193 9.98 2.97 -13.38
N VAL A 194 9.75 1.70 -13.71
CA VAL A 194 10.70 0.60 -13.45
C VAL A 194 12.01 0.80 -14.20
N ASP A 195 11.97 1.14 -15.49
CA ASP A 195 13.17 1.34 -16.30
C ASP A 195 14.02 2.51 -15.78
N ASN A 196 13.38 3.63 -15.41
CA ASN A 196 14.08 4.81 -14.93
C ASN A 196 14.55 4.67 -13.47
N ALA A 197 13.80 3.95 -12.62
CA ALA A 197 14.23 3.59 -11.28
C ALA A 197 15.49 2.70 -11.32
N THR A 198 15.53 1.76 -12.25
CA THR A 198 16.71 0.90 -12.52
C THR A 198 17.91 1.72 -12.97
N ALA A 199 17.71 2.66 -13.90
CA ALA A 199 18.77 3.55 -14.36
C ALA A 199 19.34 4.43 -13.22
N ILE A 200 18.48 4.88 -12.29
CA ILE A 200 18.88 5.61 -11.08
C ILE A 200 19.66 4.68 -10.14
N ALA A 201 19.19 3.46 -9.92
CA ALA A 201 19.86 2.45 -9.08
C ALA A 201 21.30 2.22 -9.55
N HIS A 202 21.50 1.94 -10.85
CA HIS A 202 22.82 1.70 -11.42
C HIS A 202 23.76 2.91 -11.33
N TYR A 203 23.25 4.13 -11.54
CA TYR A 203 24.09 5.32 -11.49
C TYR A 203 24.58 5.66 -10.08
N PHE A 204 23.73 5.50 -9.07
CA PHE A 204 24.07 5.77 -7.67
C PHE A 204 24.65 4.56 -6.94
N GLY A 205 24.77 3.40 -7.60
CA GLY A 205 25.23 2.16 -6.98
C GLY A 205 24.28 1.64 -5.88
N LEU A 206 22.99 1.98 -5.98
CA LEU A 206 21.96 1.51 -5.05
C LEU A 206 21.44 0.15 -5.50
N SER A 207 21.05 -0.70 -4.55
CA SER A 207 20.34 -1.93 -4.89
C SER A 207 18.90 -1.62 -5.33
N GLU A 208 18.37 -2.46 -6.21
CA GLU A 208 16.96 -2.39 -6.63
C GLU A 208 16.00 -2.45 -5.43
N LEU A 209 16.35 -3.23 -4.40
CA LEU A 209 15.63 -3.28 -3.12
C LEU A 209 15.54 -1.88 -2.48
N VAL A 210 16.66 -1.16 -2.34
CA VAL A 210 16.68 0.17 -1.72
C VAL A 210 15.87 1.18 -2.54
N VAL A 211 15.94 1.12 -3.87
CA VAL A 211 15.12 2.01 -4.73
C VAL A 211 13.64 1.70 -4.58
N GLY A 212 13.27 0.41 -4.49
CA GLY A 212 11.91 -0.04 -4.19
C GLY A 212 11.41 0.49 -2.83
N LEU A 213 12.21 0.31 -1.78
CA LEU A 213 11.90 0.73 -0.40
C LEU A 213 11.73 2.25 -0.22
N THR A 214 12.28 3.04 -1.15
CA THR A 214 12.37 4.50 -1.00
C THR A 214 11.54 5.21 -2.05
N ILE A 215 12.12 5.48 -3.22
CA ILE A 215 11.56 6.37 -4.23
C ILE A 215 10.26 5.80 -4.79
N ILE A 216 10.24 4.48 -5.05
CA ILE A 216 9.04 3.83 -5.62
C ILE A 216 7.94 3.78 -4.57
N ALA A 217 8.22 3.19 -3.39
CA ALA A 217 7.25 3.10 -2.30
C ALA A 217 6.64 4.46 -1.92
N VAL A 218 7.47 5.51 -1.78
CA VAL A 218 6.96 6.86 -1.47
C VAL A 218 6.12 7.41 -2.63
N GLY A 219 6.54 7.17 -3.87
CA GLY A 219 5.83 7.65 -5.06
C GLY A 219 4.48 6.97 -5.28
N THR A 220 4.40 5.65 -5.11
CA THR A 220 3.16 4.90 -5.29
C THR A 220 2.17 5.18 -4.17
N SER A 221 2.64 5.47 -2.95
CA SER A 221 1.78 5.74 -1.78
C SER A 221 1.38 7.21 -1.61
N LEU A 222 1.62 8.06 -2.62
CA LEU A 222 1.10 9.44 -2.66
C LEU A 222 -0.45 9.53 -2.64
N PRO A 223 -1.22 8.63 -3.27
CA PRO A 223 -2.68 8.60 -3.15
C PRO A 223 -3.13 8.39 -1.70
N GLU A 224 -2.50 7.47 -0.98
CA GLU A 224 -2.74 7.23 0.44
C GLU A 224 -2.40 8.46 1.29
N LEU A 225 -1.34 9.19 0.94
CA LEU A 225 -0.98 10.43 1.62
C LEU A 225 -2.07 11.48 1.43
N ALA A 226 -2.54 11.66 0.20
CA ALA A 226 -3.58 12.62 -0.12
C ALA A 226 -4.92 12.30 0.56
N THR A 227 -5.35 11.03 0.50
CA THR A 227 -6.60 10.56 1.11
C THR A 227 -6.56 10.62 2.63
N SER A 228 -5.45 10.21 3.26
CA SER A 228 -5.30 10.25 4.73
C SER A 228 -5.24 11.68 5.27
N ILE A 229 -4.55 12.59 4.58
CA ILE A 229 -4.54 14.01 4.96
C ILE A 229 -5.93 14.63 4.75
N ALA A 230 -6.60 14.34 3.64
CA ALA A 230 -7.94 14.86 3.37
C ALA A 230 -8.96 14.41 4.44
N GLY A 231 -8.93 13.12 4.82
CA GLY A 231 -9.77 12.60 5.91
C GLY A 231 -9.45 13.25 7.24
N ALA A 232 -8.17 13.39 7.60
CA ALA A 232 -7.72 14.06 8.81
C ALA A 232 -8.20 15.52 8.91
N LEU A 233 -8.15 16.26 7.79
CA LEU A 233 -8.61 17.66 7.73
C LEU A 233 -10.13 17.80 7.84
N LYS A 234 -10.89 16.79 7.42
CA LYS A 234 -12.35 16.74 7.54
C LYS A 234 -12.83 16.23 8.91
N GLY A 235 -11.91 15.78 9.76
CA GLY A 235 -12.22 15.13 11.04
C GLY A 235 -12.72 13.69 10.89
N GLU A 236 -12.53 13.09 9.71
CA GLU A 236 -12.83 11.69 9.39
C GLU A 236 -11.64 10.80 9.83
N ASP A 237 -11.28 10.88 11.11
CA ASP A 237 -10.05 10.29 11.66
C ASP A 237 -9.98 8.77 11.47
N ASP A 238 -11.09 8.08 11.71
CA ASP A 238 -11.18 6.62 11.56
C ASP A 238 -10.94 6.20 10.11
N MET A 239 -11.39 7.00 9.12
CA MET A 239 -11.15 6.75 7.69
C MET A 239 -9.69 6.96 7.31
N ALA A 240 -9.05 8.02 7.82
CA ALA A 240 -7.63 8.26 7.58
C ALA A 240 -6.75 7.10 8.11
N ILE A 241 -7.04 6.59 9.31
CA ILE A 241 -6.28 5.45 9.87
C ILE A 241 -6.68 4.14 9.16
N GLY A 242 -7.97 3.94 8.87
CA GLY A 242 -8.48 2.75 8.19
C GLY A 242 -7.87 2.56 6.80
N ASN A 243 -7.71 3.64 6.04
CA ASN A 243 -7.06 3.59 4.72
C ASN A 243 -5.61 3.09 4.81
N ILE A 244 -4.86 3.54 5.81
CA ILE A 244 -3.47 3.12 6.05
C ILE A 244 -3.39 1.64 6.41
N ILE A 245 -4.28 1.16 7.29
CA ILE A 245 -4.32 -0.25 7.68
C ILE A 245 -4.77 -1.14 6.53
N GLY A 246 -5.82 -0.73 5.81
CA GLY A 246 -6.31 -1.42 4.62
C GLY A 246 -5.25 -1.55 3.53
N SER A 247 -4.59 -0.44 3.18
CA SER A 247 -3.48 -0.43 2.21
C SER A 247 -2.35 -1.35 2.67
N ASN A 248 -1.96 -1.33 3.95
CA ASN A 248 -0.92 -2.23 4.46
C ASN A 248 -1.30 -3.72 4.38
N ILE A 249 -2.58 -4.05 4.60
CA ILE A 249 -3.08 -5.41 4.42
C ILE A 249 -3.00 -5.80 2.95
N PHE A 250 -3.56 -5.00 2.05
CA PHE A 250 -3.57 -5.28 0.60
C PHE A 250 -2.17 -5.36 0.01
N ASN A 251 -1.26 -4.48 0.44
CA ASN A 251 0.14 -4.55 0.04
C ASN A 251 0.78 -5.89 0.43
N SER A 252 0.53 -6.32 1.67
CA SER A 252 1.07 -7.58 2.21
C SER A 252 0.53 -8.81 1.47
N VAL A 253 -0.77 -8.86 1.17
CA VAL A 253 -1.41 -10.10 0.66
C VAL A 253 -1.64 -10.11 -0.86
N ILE A 254 -1.92 -8.96 -1.48
CA ILE A 254 -2.15 -8.84 -2.93
C ILE A 254 -0.89 -8.37 -3.63
N VAL A 255 -0.32 -7.24 -3.22
CA VAL A 255 0.82 -6.62 -3.94
C VAL A 255 2.09 -7.47 -3.83
N LEU A 256 2.29 -8.21 -2.74
CA LEU A 256 3.34 -9.23 -2.66
C LEU A 256 2.94 -10.55 -3.33
N GLY A 257 1.68 -10.96 -3.15
CA GLY A 257 1.18 -12.26 -3.58
C GLY A 257 1.10 -12.43 -5.10
N VAL A 258 0.67 -11.39 -5.83
CA VAL A 258 0.56 -11.45 -7.30
C VAL A 258 1.94 -11.58 -7.96
N PRO A 259 2.95 -10.72 -7.65
CA PRO A 259 4.31 -10.91 -8.14
C PRO A 259 4.92 -12.27 -7.81
N ALA A 260 4.75 -12.77 -6.58
CA ALA A 260 5.21 -14.09 -6.15
C ALA A 260 4.66 -15.22 -7.05
N LEU A 261 3.39 -15.10 -7.45
CA LEU A 261 2.74 -16.07 -8.32
C LEU A 261 3.23 -15.98 -9.77
N LEU A 262 3.40 -14.76 -10.29
CA LEU A 262 3.73 -14.52 -11.69
C LEU A 262 5.21 -14.72 -12.01
N SER A 263 6.10 -14.26 -11.13
CA SER A 263 7.56 -14.26 -11.32
C SER A 263 8.28 -14.60 -10.00
N PRO A 264 8.29 -15.90 -9.60
CA PRO A 264 9.00 -16.33 -8.39
C PRO A 264 10.51 -16.20 -8.54
N GLY A 265 11.23 -16.00 -7.44
CA GLY A 265 12.69 -15.90 -7.47
C GLY A 265 13.36 -15.57 -6.14
N SER A 266 14.69 -15.60 -6.15
CA SER A 266 15.52 -15.19 -5.02
C SER A 266 15.38 -13.70 -4.76
N ILE A 267 15.35 -13.33 -3.49
CA ILE A 267 15.30 -11.94 -3.03
C ILE A 267 16.51 -11.64 -2.15
N ASN A 268 16.86 -10.38 -2.06
CA ASN A 268 17.93 -9.90 -1.21
C ASN A 268 17.60 -10.18 0.26
N PRO A 269 18.47 -10.89 1.02
CA PRO A 269 18.21 -11.24 2.42
C PRO A 269 17.94 -10.03 3.34
N ALA A 270 18.39 -8.83 2.97
CA ALA A 270 18.09 -7.60 3.70
C ALA A 270 16.58 -7.33 3.81
N ALA A 271 15.79 -7.75 2.82
CA ALA A 271 14.33 -7.61 2.84
C ALA A 271 13.72 -8.28 4.09
N TYR A 272 14.20 -9.47 4.47
CA TYR A 272 13.74 -10.14 5.69
C TYR A 272 14.53 -9.70 6.94
N GLN A 273 15.85 -9.65 6.85
CA GLN A 273 16.72 -9.46 8.02
C GLN A 273 16.66 -8.03 8.58
N ARG A 274 16.29 -7.04 7.77
CA ARG A 274 16.19 -5.63 8.17
C ARG A 274 14.77 -5.08 7.94
N ASP A 275 14.30 -5.11 6.71
CA ASP A 275 13.17 -4.27 6.29
C ASP A 275 11.83 -4.84 6.80
N TYR A 276 11.65 -6.16 6.76
CA TYR A 276 10.52 -6.85 7.39
C TYR A 276 10.42 -6.57 8.89
N TRP A 277 11.54 -6.60 9.62
CA TRP A 277 11.53 -6.34 11.07
C TRP A 277 11.17 -4.88 11.38
N VAL A 278 11.62 -3.94 10.56
CA VAL A 278 11.16 -2.53 10.65
C VAL A 278 9.67 -2.45 10.40
N MET A 279 9.17 -3.06 9.32
CA MET A 279 7.73 -3.11 9.00
C MET A 279 6.91 -3.69 10.16
N LEU A 280 7.33 -4.82 10.74
CA LEU A 280 6.66 -5.44 11.86
C LEU A 280 6.67 -4.53 13.09
N ALA A 281 7.81 -3.94 13.43
CA ALA A 281 7.94 -3.04 14.57
C ALA A 281 7.00 -1.84 14.44
N VAL A 282 6.94 -1.19 13.27
CA VAL A 282 6.06 -0.03 13.06
C VAL A 282 4.58 -0.42 13.05
N SER A 283 4.23 -1.60 12.52
CA SER A 283 2.88 -2.16 12.59
C SER A 283 2.43 -2.43 14.04
N VAL A 284 3.34 -2.92 14.88
CA VAL A 284 3.09 -3.09 16.32
C VAL A 284 2.93 -1.75 17.02
N VAL A 285 3.79 -0.77 16.71
CA VAL A 285 3.69 0.60 17.26
C VAL A 285 2.35 1.23 16.88
N LEU A 286 1.93 1.15 15.62
CA LEU A 286 0.63 1.61 15.16
C LEU A 286 -0.51 0.98 15.98
N SER A 287 -0.48 -0.35 16.09
CA SER A 287 -1.50 -1.10 16.84
C SER A 287 -1.56 -0.66 18.30
N ALA A 288 -0.40 -0.45 18.95
CA ALA A 288 -0.31 0.02 20.32
C ALA A 288 -0.83 1.46 20.49
N LEU A 289 -0.57 2.35 19.52
CA LEU A 289 -1.07 3.73 19.54
C LEU A 289 -2.60 3.80 19.40
N CYS A 290 -3.19 2.95 18.55
CA CYS A 290 -4.64 2.88 18.35
C CYS A 290 -5.38 2.23 19.53
N ILE A 291 -4.82 1.16 20.12
CA ILE A 291 -5.45 0.41 21.22
C ILE A 291 -5.14 1.01 22.59
N GLY A 292 -4.08 1.82 22.72
CA GLY A 292 -3.66 2.42 23.97
C GLY A 292 -4.73 3.29 24.65
N ARG A 293 -4.52 3.60 25.94
CA ARG A 293 -5.50 4.27 26.83
C ARG A 293 -6.13 5.56 26.30
N LYS A 294 -5.45 6.26 25.37
CA LYS A 294 -5.92 7.53 24.81
C LYS A 294 -6.70 7.37 23.50
N HIS A 295 -6.67 6.20 22.85
CA HIS A 295 -7.28 5.92 21.54
C HIS A 295 -7.04 7.06 20.53
N ARG A 296 -5.84 7.64 20.55
CA ARG A 296 -5.53 8.85 19.78
C ARG A 296 -4.05 8.91 19.45
N ILE A 297 -3.77 9.25 18.20
CA ILE A 297 -2.43 9.49 17.69
C ILE A 297 -2.19 11.00 17.76
N GLY A 298 -1.45 11.40 18.79
CA GLY A 298 -1.13 12.80 19.06
C GLY A 298 -0.05 13.37 18.15
N HIS A 299 0.11 14.70 18.12
CA HIS A 299 1.21 15.36 17.41
C HIS A 299 2.59 14.81 17.78
N LEU A 300 2.84 14.50 19.07
CA LEU A 300 4.10 13.89 19.51
C LEU A 300 4.33 12.51 18.88
N ALA A 301 3.28 11.69 18.80
CA ALA A 301 3.38 10.39 18.13
C ALA A 301 3.66 10.58 16.63
N GLY A 302 2.98 11.54 15.98
CA GLY A 302 3.24 11.91 14.58
C GLY A 302 4.69 12.36 14.35
N ALA A 303 5.23 13.21 15.22
CA ALA A 303 6.64 13.64 15.15
C ALA A 303 7.60 12.45 15.29
N LEU A 304 7.35 11.55 16.25
CA LEU A 304 8.19 10.36 16.46
C LEU A 304 8.14 9.40 15.28
N LEU A 305 6.97 9.21 14.66
CA LEU A 305 6.81 8.41 13.44
C LEU A 305 7.62 9.00 12.28
N LEU A 306 7.55 10.33 12.06
CA LEU A 306 8.36 11.01 11.04
C LEU A 306 9.86 10.92 11.31
N CYS A 307 10.29 11.11 12.57
CA CYS A 307 11.69 10.92 12.94
C CYS A 307 12.13 9.48 12.67
N GLY A 308 11.27 8.50 12.94
CA GLY A 308 11.49 7.10 12.60
C GLY A 308 11.65 6.89 11.09
N PHE A 309 10.84 7.55 10.26
CA PHE A 309 10.96 7.49 8.80
C PHE A 309 12.31 8.01 8.32
N ILE A 310 12.71 9.19 8.81
CA ILE A 310 13.99 9.81 8.45
C ILE A 310 15.16 8.94 8.91
N ALA A 311 15.09 8.38 10.12
CA ALA A 311 16.11 7.47 10.64
C ALA A 311 16.21 6.18 9.79
N TYR A 312 15.07 5.63 9.37
CA TYR A 312 15.04 4.46 8.50
C TYR A 312 15.67 4.76 7.12
N LEU A 313 15.32 5.89 6.49
CA LEU A 313 15.96 6.31 5.24
C LEU A 313 17.47 6.49 5.43
N ALA A 314 17.91 7.11 6.53
CA ALA A 314 19.34 7.24 6.81
C ALA A 314 20.03 5.87 6.90
N VAL A 315 19.42 4.88 7.55
CA VAL A 315 19.95 3.51 7.61
C VAL A 315 20.09 2.90 6.21
N LEU A 316 19.10 3.09 5.33
CA LEU A 316 19.15 2.57 3.96
C LEU A 316 20.29 3.18 3.13
N PHE A 317 20.51 4.49 3.24
CA PHE A 317 21.50 5.21 2.43
C PHE A 317 22.93 5.18 3.01
N PHE A 318 23.09 5.14 4.34
CA PHE A 318 24.41 5.10 4.98
C PHE A 318 24.91 3.68 5.28
N ASN A 319 24.04 2.68 5.34
CA ASN A 319 24.39 1.27 5.53
C ASN A 319 23.90 0.37 4.38
N PRO A 320 24.11 0.72 3.09
CA PRO A 320 23.61 -0.08 1.96
C PRO A 320 24.22 -1.49 1.89
N PHE A 321 25.38 -1.72 2.52
CA PHE A 321 26.18 -2.95 2.40
C PHE A 321 26.26 -3.82 3.67
N SER A 322 25.49 -3.53 4.72
CA SER A 322 25.66 -4.22 6.01
C SER A 322 25.22 -5.71 6.03
N ILE A 323 24.88 -6.32 4.90
CA ILE A 323 24.71 -7.77 4.73
C ILE A 323 25.40 -8.27 3.44
N VAL A 324 26.59 -7.74 3.13
CA VAL A 324 27.61 -8.50 2.38
C VAL A 324 28.73 -8.80 3.37
N GLY A 325 28.49 -9.80 4.22
CA GLY A 325 29.45 -10.21 5.24
C GLY A 325 29.34 -11.71 5.49
N GLY A 326 30.18 -12.49 4.82
CA GLY A 326 30.41 -13.90 5.15
C GLY A 326 30.82 -14.80 3.98
N GLY A 327 31.89 -14.46 3.27
CA GLY A 327 32.47 -15.35 2.25
C GLY A 327 33.87 -14.89 1.85
N GLN A 328 34.86 -15.19 2.69
CA GLN A 328 36.16 -15.63 2.17
C GLN A 328 36.01 -17.08 1.71
#